data_AF-A0A9X2UP02-F1
#
_entry.id   AF-A0A9X2UP02-F1
#
_cell.length_a   1.000
_cell.length_b   1.000
_cell.length_c   1.000
_cell.angle_alpha   90.00
_cell.angle_beta   90.00
_cell.angle_gamma   90.00
#
_symmetry.space_group_name_H-M   'P 1'
#
loop_
_entity.id
_entity.type
_entity.pdbx_description
1 polymer ?
#
loop_
_entity_poly.entity_id
_entity_poly.type
_entity_poly.pdbx_seq_one_letter_code
_entity_poly.pdbx_strand_id
1 'polypeptide(L)'
;MASTFLLAAGLAFAVGEADVASAKSSSTSASTEIGSSEISLVGMEEPSARWLANFDLQVARQLRKSTAEIRVDLLEVLIEQASKRENLKLPQTASALLHVVETSKSRGNRMMAVQALSEVGPAQVGEVRYGRAMNQLYALGQEETSDQVRGAIAEVVTNYQAG
;
A
#
# COMPACT_ATOMS: atom_id res chain seq x y z
N MET A 1 -24.46 -5.03 51.30
CA MET A 1 -24.88 -3.67 51.71
C MET A 1 -24.52 -2.71 50.59
N ALA A 2 -25.49 -1.83 50.22
CA ALA A 2 -25.44 -0.63 49.36
C ALA A 2 -24.84 -0.78 47.94
N SER A 3 -25.61 -0.79 46.83
CA SER A 3 -26.31 0.35 46.16
C SER A 3 -25.34 1.48 45.77
N THR A 4 -25.24 1.93 44.52
CA THR A 4 -26.16 2.94 43.94
C THR A 4 -26.04 3.03 42.39
N PHE A 5 -27.15 3.46 41.79
CA PHE A 5 -27.58 3.57 40.39
C PHE A 5 -27.31 4.98 39.77
N LEU A 6 -27.66 5.13 38.47
CA LEU A 6 -27.92 6.36 37.64
C LEU A 6 -26.71 6.99 36.91
N LEU A 7 -26.64 7.18 35.57
CA LEU A 7 -27.54 7.62 34.47
C LEU A 7 -27.59 9.15 34.26
N ALA A 8 -27.01 9.62 33.13
CA ALA A 8 -27.33 10.87 32.39
C ALA A 8 -26.51 10.83 31.07
N ALA A 9 -27.08 10.74 29.85
CA ALA A 9 -27.87 11.72 29.09
C ALA A 9 -27.12 13.03 28.81
N GLY A 10 -26.78 13.26 27.54
CA GLY A 10 -26.13 14.49 27.07
C GLY A 10 -26.09 14.58 25.53
N LEU A 11 -27.26 14.80 24.93
CA LEU A 11 -27.44 15.29 23.56
C LEU A 11 -27.04 16.77 23.51
N ALA A 12 -26.17 17.16 22.58
CA ALA A 12 -25.99 18.55 22.18
C ALA A 12 -25.95 18.65 20.66
N PHE A 13 -27.11 19.06 20.13
CA PHE A 13 -27.30 19.61 18.80
C PHE A 13 -26.58 20.96 18.74
N ALA A 14 -25.77 21.20 17.71
CA ALA A 14 -25.30 22.55 17.36
C ALA A 14 -25.65 22.81 15.89
N VAL A 15 -26.63 23.68 15.72
CA VAL A 15 -27.07 24.30 14.47
C VAL A 15 -26.17 25.51 14.18
N GLY A 16 -26.02 25.87 12.91
CA GLY A 16 -25.38 27.13 12.48
C GLY A 16 -24.33 26.88 11.40
N GLU A 17 -24.22 27.64 10.32
CA GLU A 17 -25.07 28.66 9.70
C GLU A 17 -24.47 28.80 8.29
N ALA A 18 -25.30 29.18 7.31
CA ALA A 18 -24.85 29.40 5.94
C ALA A 18 -24.01 30.67 5.86
N ASP A 19 -22.93 30.63 5.07
CA ASP A 19 -22.45 31.85 4.41
C ASP A 19 -22.07 31.53 2.96
N VAL A 20 -22.89 32.09 2.07
CA VAL A 20 -22.73 32.11 0.63
C VAL A 20 -22.36 33.53 0.27
N ALA A 21 -21.10 33.78 -0.08
CA ALA A 21 -20.69 34.78 -1.09
C ALA A 21 -19.16 34.88 -1.15
N SER A 22 -18.59 34.74 -2.34
CA SER A 22 -18.08 35.90 -3.06
C SER A 22 -17.40 35.43 -4.35
N ALA A 23 -18.11 35.57 -5.46
CA ALA A 23 -17.52 35.53 -6.79
C ALA A 23 -16.60 36.74 -6.97
N LYS A 24 -15.37 36.52 -7.42
CA LYS A 24 -14.58 37.57 -8.07
C LYS A 24 -14.10 37.06 -9.42
N SER A 25 -14.80 37.51 -10.44
CA SER A 25 -14.39 37.43 -11.84
C SER A 25 -13.09 38.21 -12.03
N SER A 26 -12.10 37.56 -12.63
CA SER A 26 -11.00 38.23 -13.33
C SER A 26 -11.05 37.77 -14.77
N SER A 27 -11.76 38.53 -15.58
CA SER A 27 -11.68 38.49 -17.04
C SER A 27 -10.38 39.17 -17.46
N THR A 28 -9.38 38.38 -17.82
CA THR A 28 -8.27 38.85 -18.65
C THR A 28 -8.39 38.14 -19.99
N SER A 29 -8.96 38.86 -20.96
CA SER A 29 -8.84 38.52 -22.37
C SER A 29 -7.39 38.77 -22.78
N ALA A 30 -6.71 37.73 -23.22
CA ALA A 30 -5.52 37.85 -24.06
C ALA A 30 -5.70 36.90 -25.24
N SER A 31 -6.18 37.46 -26.35
CA SER A 31 -6.05 36.85 -27.67
C SER A 31 -4.57 36.86 -28.04
N THR A 32 -3.99 35.70 -28.32
CA THR A 32 -2.71 35.62 -29.04
C THR A 32 -2.73 34.37 -29.91
N GLU A 33 -2.93 34.65 -31.20
CA GLU A 33 -2.29 34.05 -32.37
C GLU A 33 -2.27 32.52 -32.54
N ILE A 34 -2.89 32.15 -33.67
CA ILE A 34 -2.75 30.90 -34.40
C ILE A 34 -1.28 30.71 -34.75
N GLY A 35 -0.61 29.84 -34.02
CA GLY A 35 0.72 29.34 -34.34
C GLY A 35 0.66 27.81 -34.42
N SER A 36 0.59 27.30 -35.64
CA SER A 36 0.77 25.87 -35.95
C SER A 36 1.96 25.31 -35.18
N SER A 37 1.68 24.50 -34.17
CA SER A 37 2.66 23.66 -33.51
C SER A 37 2.09 22.26 -33.56
N GLU A 38 2.79 21.37 -34.27
CA GLU A 38 2.61 19.94 -34.17
C GLU A 38 2.72 19.57 -32.69
N ILE A 39 1.56 19.38 -32.04
CA ILE A 39 1.51 18.84 -30.69
C ILE A 39 1.90 17.37 -30.84
N SER A 40 3.20 17.14 -30.61
CA SER A 40 3.78 15.85 -30.31
C SER A 40 2.80 15.06 -29.45
N LEU A 41 2.31 13.97 -30.03
CA LEU A 41 1.44 12.96 -29.43
C LEU A 41 2.24 12.18 -28.37
N VAL A 42 2.69 12.87 -27.32
CA VAL A 42 3.41 12.28 -26.19
C VAL A 42 2.45 12.14 -25.03
N GLY A 43 1.98 10.91 -24.83
CA GLY A 43 1.62 10.43 -23.51
C GLY A 43 0.24 10.82 -22.98
N MET A 44 -0.82 10.41 -23.69
CA MET A 44 -2.05 10.04 -22.98
C MET A 44 -1.81 8.71 -22.25
N GLU A 45 -0.99 8.71 -21.20
CA GLU A 45 -1.06 7.64 -20.21
C GLU A 45 -2.43 7.74 -19.56
N GLU A 46 -3.23 6.67 -19.65
CA GLU A 46 -4.57 6.64 -19.06
C GLU A 46 -4.53 7.09 -17.59
N PRO A 47 -5.54 7.85 -17.12
CA PRO A 47 -5.67 8.19 -15.70
C PRO A 47 -5.71 6.95 -14.78
N SER A 48 -6.10 5.79 -15.30
CA SER A 48 -6.07 4.48 -14.63
C SER A 48 -4.65 4.01 -14.28
N ALA A 49 -3.70 4.14 -15.20
CA ALA A 49 -2.31 3.72 -15.03
C ALA A 49 -1.58 4.58 -14.00
N ARG A 50 -1.82 5.90 -14.03
CA ARG A 50 -1.30 6.84 -13.01
C ARG A 50 -1.91 6.58 -11.64
N TRP A 51 -3.19 6.20 -11.58
CA TRP A 51 -3.82 5.82 -10.32
C TRP A 51 -3.22 4.53 -9.73
N LEU A 52 -3.01 3.49 -10.56
CA LEU A 52 -2.37 2.23 -10.15
C LEU A 52 -0.93 2.43 -9.67
N ALA A 53 -0.13 3.24 -10.37
CA ALA A 53 1.23 3.57 -9.94
C ALA A 53 1.25 4.33 -8.60
N ASN A 54 0.28 5.22 -8.38
CA ASN A 54 0.11 5.91 -7.11
C ASN A 54 -0.40 4.99 -5.99
N PHE A 55 -1.19 3.96 -6.33
CA PHE A 55 -1.65 2.96 -5.37
C PHE A 55 -0.47 2.17 -4.79
N ASP A 56 0.36 1.56 -5.64
CA ASP A 56 1.55 0.81 -5.21
C ASP A 56 2.48 1.66 -4.33
N LEU A 57 2.75 2.90 -4.76
CA LEU A 57 3.58 3.82 -3.99
C LEU A 57 2.98 4.15 -2.62
N GLN A 58 1.67 4.34 -2.54
CA GLN A 58 0.99 4.66 -1.27
C GLN A 58 0.97 3.47 -0.32
N VAL A 59 0.64 2.27 -0.81
CA VAL A 59 0.70 1.03 -0.03
C VAL A 59 2.12 0.83 0.51
N ALA A 60 3.12 0.94 -0.36
CA ALA A 60 4.52 0.79 0.02
C ALA A 60 4.98 1.85 1.05
N ARG A 61 4.44 3.06 1.02
CA ARG A 61 4.72 4.10 2.03
C ARG A 61 4.06 3.77 3.37
N GLN A 62 2.81 3.33 3.35
CA GLN A 62 2.09 2.97 4.57
C GLN A 62 2.73 1.75 5.25
N LEU A 63 3.07 0.69 4.51
CA LEU A 63 3.76 -0.48 5.08
C LEU A 63 5.03 -0.12 5.87
N ARG A 64 5.80 0.85 5.37
CA ARG A 64 7.05 1.30 6.03
C ARG A 64 6.81 2.23 7.22
N LYS A 65 5.79 3.07 7.18
CA LYS A 65 5.60 4.17 8.15
C LYS A 65 4.54 3.88 9.22
N SER A 66 3.63 2.95 8.96
CA SER A 66 2.52 2.66 9.86
C SER A 66 2.95 1.98 11.16
N THR A 67 2.14 2.17 12.20
CA THR A 67 2.24 1.42 13.46
C THR A 67 2.03 -0.07 13.23
N ALA A 68 2.37 -0.89 14.24
CA ALA A 68 2.24 -2.34 14.11
C ALA A 68 0.80 -2.79 13.82
N GLU A 69 -0.18 -2.19 14.48
CA GLU A 69 -1.61 -2.48 14.33
C GLU A 69 -2.12 -2.13 12.93
N ILE A 70 -1.94 -0.87 12.48
CA ILE A 70 -2.36 -0.43 11.15
C ILE A 70 -1.68 -1.25 10.04
N ARG A 71 -0.44 -1.70 10.28
CA ARG A 71 0.29 -2.52 9.33
C ARG A 71 -0.31 -3.92 9.20
N VAL A 72 -0.85 -4.50 10.26
CA VAL A 72 -1.54 -5.81 10.20
C VAL A 72 -2.75 -5.70 9.29
N ASP A 73 -3.63 -4.72 9.53
CA ASP A 73 -4.82 -4.50 8.70
C ASP A 73 -4.46 -4.31 7.22
N LEU A 74 -3.40 -3.54 6.95
CA LEU A 74 -2.92 -3.31 5.59
C LEU A 74 -2.38 -4.60 4.94
N LEU A 75 -1.69 -5.45 5.70
CA LEU A 75 -1.18 -6.74 5.22
C LEU A 75 -2.33 -7.71 4.91
N GLU A 76 -3.37 -7.75 5.74
CA GLU A 76 -4.56 -8.58 5.49
C GLU A 76 -5.26 -8.18 4.19
N VAL A 77 -5.51 -6.88 4.00
CA VAL A 77 -6.10 -6.37 2.77
C VAL A 77 -5.21 -6.68 1.56
N LEU A 78 -3.89 -6.51 1.69
CA LEU A 78 -2.97 -6.79 0.59
C LEU A 78 -2.98 -8.26 0.19
N ILE A 79 -2.95 -9.19 1.15
CA ILE A 79 -3.06 -10.63 0.92
C ILE A 79 -4.37 -10.96 0.19
N GLU A 80 -5.48 -10.42 0.67
CA GLU A 80 -6.79 -10.64 0.06
C GLU A 80 -6.87 -10.09 -1.37
N GLN A 81 -6.32 -8.90 -1.63
CA GLN A 81 -6.38 -8.31 -2.96
C GLN A 81 -5.40 -8.96 -3.95
N ALA A 82 -4.19 -9.33 -3.49
CA ALA A 82 -3.18 -9.97 -4.33
C ALA A 82 -3.64 -11.34 -4.82
N SER A 83 -4.30 -12.13 -3.97
CA SER A 83 -4.89 -13.43 -4.33
C SER A 83 -6.08 -13.34 -5.28
N LYS A 84 -6.77 -12.19 -5.33
CA LYS A 84 -7.97 -11.98 -6.18
C LYS A 84 -7.68 -11.25 -7.49
N ARG A 85 -6.57 -10.50 -7.59
CA ARG A 85 -6.31 -9.57 -8.69
C ARG A 85 -4.88 -9.68 -9.21
N GLU A 86 -4.71 -10.45 -10.27
CA GLU A 86 -3.42 -10.62 -10.96
C GLU A 86 -2.98 -9.36 -11.73
N ASN A 87 -3.90 -8.45 -12.04
CA ASN A 87 -3.62 -7.24 -12.81
C ASN A 87 -3.06 -6.08 -11.99
N LEU A 88 -2.95 -6.21 -10.67
CA LEU A 88 -2.32 -5.20 -9.82
C LEU A 88 -0.82 -5.13 -10.11
N LYS A 89 -0.28 -3.93 -10.32
CA LYS A 89 1.16 -3.71 -10.43
C LYS A 89 1.70 -3.25 -9.09
N LEU A 90 2.51 -4.10 -8.43
CA LEU A 90 2.95 -3.93 -7.04
C LEU A 90 4.49 -3.94 -6.85
N PRO A 91 5.31 -3.36 -7.75
CA PRO A 91 6.77 -3.45 -7.64
C PRO A 91 7.35 -2.75 -6.40
N GLN A 92 6.77 -1.64 -5.92
CA GLN A 92 7.25 -0.94 -4.72
C GLN A 92 6.80 -1.63 -3.44
N THR A 93 5.63 -2.26 -3.48
CA THR A 93 5.04 -3.01 -2.36
C THR A 93 5.91 -4.20 -1.99
N ALA A 94 6.43 -4.97 -2.96
CA ALA A 94 7.36 -6.07 -2.68
C ALA A 94 8.59 -5.63 -1.86
N SER A 95 9.20 -4.49 -2.23
CA SER A 95 10.31 -3.91 -1.45
C SER A 95 9.87 -3.44 -0.05
N ALA A 96 8.66 -2.95 0.09
CA ALA A 96 8.14 -2.54 1.40
C ALA A 96 7.86 -3.74 2.30
N LEU A 97 7.38 -4.86 1.74
CA LEU A 97 7.19 -6.11 2.48
C LEU A 97 8.50 -6.66 3.02
N LEU A 98 9.56 -6.68 2.21
CA LEU A 98 10.90 -7.06 2.67
C LEU A 98 11.39 -6.17 3.81
N HIS A 99 11.16 -4.86 3.72
CA HIS A 99 11.50 -3.95 4.80
C HIS A 99 10.74 -4.27 6.11
N VAL A 100 9.48 -4.71 6.02
CA VAL A 100 8.72 -5.15 7.19
C VAL A 100 9.29 -6.43 7.77
N VAL A 101 9.69 -7.40 6.93
CA VAL A 101 10.38 -8.62 7.38
C VAL A 101 11.69 -8.26 8.09
N GLU A 102 12.49 -7.37 7.54
CA GLU A 102 13.79 -7.01 8.12
C GLU A 102 13.67 -6.22 9.44
N THR A 103 12.75 -5.25 9.51
CA THR A 103 12.78 -4.24 10.58
C THR A 103 11.70 -4.40 11.65
N SER A 104 10.67 -5.20 11.40
CA SER A 104 9.58 -5.37 12.36
C SER A 104 10.02 -6.16 13.58
N LYS A 105 9.84 -5.58 14.77
CA LYS A 105 10.01 -6.28 16.05
C LYS A 105 8.93 -7.34 16.29
N SER A 106 7.75 -7.18 15.69
CA SER A 106 6.65 -8.15 15.80
C SER A 106 6.89 -9.32 14.86
N ARG A 107 7.03 -10.52 15.44
CA ARG A 107 7.08 -11.80 14.70
C ARG A 107 5.86 -11.97 13.79
N GLY A 108 4.67 -11.62 14.29
CA GLY A 108 3.42 -11.73 13.51
C GLY A 108 3.46 -10.88 12.24
N ASN A 109 3.90 -9.63 12.36
CA ASN A 109 4.01 -8.74 11.19
C ASN A 109 5.08 -9.22 10.20
N ARG A 110 6.17 -9.84 10.67
CA ARG A 110 7.17 -10.47 9.79
C ARG A 110 6.56 -11.64 9.03
N MET A 111 5.90 -12.56 9.73
CA MET A 111 5.20 -13.70 9.12
C MET A 111 4.18 -13.25 8.08
N MET A 112 3.34 -12.27 8.40
CA MET A 112 2.33 -11.76 7.48
C MET A 112 2.96 -11.06 6.27
N ALA A 113 4.09 -10.37 6.44
CA ALA A 113 4.80 -9.78 5.32
C ALA A 113 5.42 -10.85 4.39
N VAL A 114 5.90 -11.97 4.95
CA VAL A 114 6.36 -13.14 4.17
C VAL A 114 5.19 -13.73 3.37
N GLN A 115 4.04 -13.96 4.01
CA GLN A 115 2.84 -14.45 3.33
C GLN A 115 2.36 -13.47 2.25
N ALA A 116 2.29 -12.17 2.56
CA ALA A 116 1.91 -11.18 1.56
C ALA A 116 2.85 -11.17 0.36
N LEU A 117 4.14 -11.44 0.57
CA LEU A 117 5.11 -11.50 -0.51
C LEU A 117 4.90 -12.75 -1.40
N SER A 118 4.46 -13.88 -0.83
CA SER A 118 4.11 -15.07 -1.66
C SER A 118 2.85 -14.87 -2.48
N GLU A 119 1.87 -14.12 -1.96
CA GLU A 119 0.66 -13.76 -2.73
C GLU A 119 0.96 -12.71 -3.80
N VAL A 120 1.84 -11.75 -3.48
CA VAL A 120 2.30 -10.71 -4.42
C VAL A 120 3.38 -11.29 -5.31
N GLY A 121 2.95 -12.18 -6.21
CA GLY A 121 3.81 -12.97 -7.09
C GLY A 121 4.46 -12.19 -8.25
N PRO A 122 5.18 -12.92 -9.12
CA PRO A 122 5.93 -12.32 -10.22
C PRO A 122 5.05 -11.60 -11.25
N ALA A 123 3.77 -12.00 -11.41
CA ALA A 123 2.83 -11.35 -12.32
C ALA A 123 2.55 -9.87 -11.92
N GLN A 124 2.48 -9.61 -10.62
CA GLN A 124 2.22 -8.29 -10.05
C GLN A 124 3.49 -7.44 -9.93
N VAL A 125 4.63 -8.06 -9.63
CA VAL A 125 5.90 -7.37 -9.32
C VAL A 125 6.81 -7.25 -10.55
N GLY A 126 6.69 -8.18 -11.49
CA GLY A 126 7.63 -8.43 -12.58
C GLY A 126 8.73 -9.42 -12.17
N GLU A 127 8.94 -10.44 -13.00
CA GLU A 127 9.87 -11.58 -12.76
C GLU A 127 11.23 -11.17 -12.18
N VAL A 128 11.94 -10.26 -12.87
CA VAL A 128 13.29 -9.84 -12.46
C VAL A 128 13.29 -9.20 -11.08
N ARG A 129 12.25 -8.42 -10.75
CA ARG A 129 12.12 -7.74 -9.46
C ARG A 129 11.71 -8.72 -8.37
N TYR A 130 10.79 -9.63 -8.68
CA TYR A 130 10.35 -10.66 -7.76
C TYR A 130 11.49 -11.63 -7.42
N GLY A 131 12.27 -12.08 -8.41
CA GLY A 131 13.45 -12.92 -8.17
C GLY A 131 14.50 -12.22 -7.29
N ARG A 132 14.72 -10.90 -7.47
CA ARG A 132 15.58 -10.14 -6.55
C ARG A 132 15.00 -10.10 -5.14
N ALA A 133 13.68 -9.95 -5.01
CA ALA A 133 13.02 -9.94 -3.72
C ALA A 133 13.14 -11.31 -3.01
N MET A 134 12.99 -12.42 -3.74
CA MET A 134 13.19 -13.78 -3.20
C MET A 134 14.63 -14.02 -2.75
N ASN A 135 15.62 -13.53 -3.50
CA ASN A 135 17.03 -13.61 -3.10
C ASN A 135 17.31 -12.81 -1.82
N GLN A 136 16.70 -11.63 -1.69
CA GLN A 136 16.79 -10.83 -0.46
C GLN A 136 16.08 -11.51 0.71
N LEU A 137 14.90 -12.09 0.47
CA LEU A 137 14.17 -12.84 1.47
C LEU A 137 14.97 -14.05 1.97
N TYR A 138 15.63 -14.78 1.07
CA TYR A 138 16.52 -15.87 1.42
C TYR A 138 17.66 -15.41 2.34
N ALA A 139 18.32 -14.29 2.01
CA ALA A 139 19.37 -13.73 2.85
C ALA A 139 18.85 -13.35 4.25
N LEU A 140 17.67 -12.69 4.32
CA LEU A 140 17.02 -12.38 5.59
C LEU A 140 16.68 -13.64 6.40
N GLY A 141 16.29 -14.73 5.73
CA GLY A 141 16.04 -16.03 6.37
C GLY A 141 17.27 -16.62 7.07
N GLN A 142 18.47 -16.39 6.53
CA GLN A 142 19.73 -16.85 7.16
C GLN A 142 20.05 -16.09 8.45
N GLU A 143 19.60 -14.84 8.55
CA GLU A 143 19.84 -13.95 9.70
C GLU A 143 18.66 -13.96 10.69
N GLU A 144 17.50 -14.50 10.30
CA GLU A 144 16.30 -14.50 11.13
C GLU A 144 16.46 -15.41 12.36
N THR A 145 16.11 -14.88 13.53
CA THR A 145 16.25 -15.56 14.82
C THR A 145 15.04 -16.42 15.18
N SER A 146 13.86 -16.07 14.67
CA SER A 146 12.62 -16.80 14.91
C SER A 146 12.48 -17.98 13.94
N ASP A 147 12.55 -19.20 14.46
CA ASP A 147 12.40 -20.44 13.65
C ASP A 147 11.10 -20.47 12.84
N GLN A 148 10.00 -19.91 13.37
CA GLN A 148 8.73 -19.81 12.64
C GLN A 148 8.84 -18.91 11.39
N VAL A 149 9.53 -17.78 11.51
CA VAL A 149 9.70 -16.83 10.40
C VAL A 149 10.70 -17.39 9.40
N ARG A 150 11.78 -18.01 9.89
CA ARG A 150 12.75 -18.73 9.06
C ARG A 150 12.09 -19.84 8.25
N GLY A 151 11.21 -20.62 8.88
CA GLY A 151 10.44 -21.68 8.23
C GLY A 151 9.53 -21.14 7.13
N ALA A 152 8.76 -20.09 7.41
CA ALA A 152 7.90 -19.45 6.40
C ALA A 152 8.70 -18.87 5.23
N ILE A 153 9.84 -18.23 5.51
CA ILE A 153 10.75 -17.73 4.47
C ILE A 153 11.25 -18.89 3.60
N ALA A 154 11.70 -19.98 4.21
CA ALA A 154 12.19 -21.14 3.49
C ALA A 154 11.11 -21.74 2.58
N GLU A 155 9.89 -21.88 3.09
CA GLU A 155 8.74 -22.36 2.31
C GLU A 155 8.47 -21.48 1.08
N VAL A 156 8.37 -20.17 1.26
CA VAL A 156 8.11 -19.24 0.15
C VAL A 156 9.23 -19.28 -0.89
N VAL A 157 10.49 -19.30 -0.46
CA VAL A 157 11.65 -19.36 -1.38
C VAL A 157 11.69 -20.70 -2.11
N THR A 158 11.44 -21.82 -1.44
CA THR A 158 11.38 -23.15 -2.07
C THR A 158 10.23 -23.25 -3.07
N ASN A 159 9.05 -22.74 -2.72
CA ASN A 159 7.91 -22.72 -3.63
C ASN A 159 8.21 -21.89 -4.89
N TYR A 160 8.88 -20.75 -4.75
CA TYR A 160 9.32 -19.95 -5.90
C TYR A 160 10.34 -20.68 -6.78
N GLN A 161 11.25 -21.47 -6.20
CA GLN A 161 12.25 -22.24 -6.96
C GLN A 161 11.67 -23.48 -7.66
N ALA A 162 10.53 -23.97 -7.19
CA ALA A 162 9.86 -25.16 -7.73
C ALA A 162 8.88 -24.85 -8.88
N GLY A 163 8.45 -23.60 -9.01
CA GLY A 163 7.61 -23.10 -10.12
C GLY A 163 8.45 -22.71 -11.33
#